data_AF-A0A562WE55-F1
#
_entry.id   AF-A0A562WE55-F1
#
_cell.length_a   1.000
_cell.length_b   1.000
_cell.length_c   1.000
_cell.angle_alpha   90.00
_cell.angle_beta   90.00
_cell.angle_gamma   90.00
#
_symmetry.space_group_name_H-M   'P 1'
#
loop_
_entity.id
_entity.type
_entity.pdbx_description
1 polymer ?
#
loop_
_entity_poly.entity_id
_entity_poly.type
_entity_poly.pdbx_seq_one_letter_code
_entity_poly.pdbx_strand_id
1 'polypeptide(L)'
;MAQVYRSGQPYGTGLPHRTTPHEVRNREFSPRRRGVDADEVRGFLADLADELADLYRQLNLLDQENERLKRALRDWQTLHARQCRPNRGHW
;
A
#
# COMPACT_ATOMS: atom_id res chain seq x y z
N MET A 1 7.19 7.80 -31.02
CA MET A 1 6.27 7.08 -30.10
C MET A 1 6.52 7.57 -28.68
N ALA A 2 5.87 8.66 -28.26
CA ALA A 2 6.02 9.18 -26.90
C ALA A 2 4.98 8.49 -25.99
N GLN A 3 5.42 7.52 -25.20
CA GLN A 3 4.58 6.92 -24.15
C GLN A 3 4.40 7.93 -23.02
N VAL A 4 3.31 8.68 -23.11
CA VAL A 4 2.77 9.46 -22.01
C VAL A 4 2.28 8.45 -20.97
N TYR A 5 2.94 8.39 -19.81
CA TYR A 5 2.43 7.73 -18.61
C TYR A 5 1.21 8.51 -18.10
N ARG A 6 0.10 8.36 -18.83
CA ARG A 6 -1.22 8.83 -18.42
C ARG A 6 -1.76 7.81 -17.44
N SER A 7 -2.16 8.30 -16.26
CA SER A 7 -2.78 7.58 -15.15
C SER A 7 -1.92 6.48 -14.50
N GLY A 8 -1.25 6.86 -13.41
CA GLY A 8 -0.96 5.92 -12.32
C GLY A 8 -2.28 5.51 -11.68
N GLN A 9 -2.92 4.49 -12.24
CA GLN A 9 -3.89 3.70 -11.51
C GLN A 9 -3.09 2.91 -10.46
N PRO A 10 -3.41 3.05 -9.16
CA PRO A 10 -2.84 2.16 -8.15
C PRO A 10 -3.26 0.74 -8.51
N TYR A 11 -2.36 -0.21 -8.34
CA TYR A 11 -2.52 -1.63 -8.63
C TYR A 11 -3.92 -2.13 -8.25
N GLY A 12 -4.80 -2.14 -9.25
CA GLY A 12 -6.18 -2.58 -9.15
C GLY A 12 -6.21 -4.10 -9.10
N THR A 13 -6.22 -4.62 -7.88
CA THR A 13 -7.19 -5.64 -7.45
C THR A 13 -7.22 -6.94 -8.27
N GLY A 14 -6.07 -7.59 -8.40
CA GLY A 14 -5.97 -9.04 -8.60
C GLY A 14 -5.29 -9.76 -7.43
N LEU A 15 -4.91 -9.02 -6.38
CA LEU A 15 -4.32 -9.60 -5.20
C LEU A 15 -5.44 -10.31 -4.42
N PRO A 16 -5.26 -11.61 -4.08
CA PRO A 16 -6.19 -12.29 -3.21
C PRO A 16 -6.39 -11.46 -1.94
N HIS A 17 -7.58 -11.55 -1.33
CA HIS A 17 -7.88 -10.91 -0.06
C HIS A 17 -6.73 -11.19 0.91
N ARG A 18 -5.94 -10.16 1.23
CA ARG A 18 -4.76 -10.34 2.05
C ARG A 18 -5.24 -10.61 3.47
N THR A 19 -4.80 -11.72 4.05
CA THR A 19 -5.13 -12.09 5.43
C THR A 19 -4.80 -10.93 6.36
N THR A 20 -5.74 -10.54 7.21
CA THR A 20 -5.49 -9.47 8.16
C THR A 20 -4.71 -9.98 9.38
N PRO A 21 -3.90 -9.15 10.08
CA PRO A 21 -3.28 -9.54 11.35
C PRO A 21 -4.27 -10.13 12.36
N HIS A 22 -5.49 -9.58 12.39
CA HIS A 22 -6.56 -10.06 13.26
C HIS A 22 -7.04 -11.46 12.86
N GLU A 23 -7.20 -11.73 11.56
CA GLU A 23 -7.53 -13.06 11.04
C GLU A 23 -6.45 -14.09 11.33
N VAL A 24 -5.17 -13.70 11.28
CA VAL A 24 -4.05 -14.59 11.65
C VAL A 24 -4.13 -14.94 13.14
N ARG A 25 -4.29 -13.93 14.01
CA ARG A 25 -4.36 -14.11 15.48
C ARG A 25 -5.53 -14.98 15.92
N ASN A 26 -6.67 -14.85 15.25
CA ASN A 26 -7.91 -15.55 15.61
C ASN A 26 -8.19 -16.77 14.72
N ARG A 27 -7.18 -17.25 13.97
CA ARG A 27 -7.35 -18.42 13.10
C ARG A 27 -7.53 -19.67 13.95
N GLU A 28 -8.68 -20.32 13.83
CA GLU A 28 -8.93 -21.62 14.43
C GLU A 28 -8.58 -22.76 13.47
N PHE A 29 -7.95 -23.80 14.01
CA PHE A 29 -7.69 -25.05 13.29
C PHE A 29 -8.47 -26.18 13.92
N SER A 30 -9.06 -27.04 13.10
CA SER A 30 -9.81 -28.20 13.58
C SER A 30 -8.89 -29.19 14.32
N PRO A 31 -9.26 -29.68 15.50
CA PRO A 31 -8.43 -30.61 16.25
C PRO A 31 -8.28 -31.94 15.50
N ARG A 32 -7.08 -32.55 15.56
CA ARG A 32 -6.76 -33.84 14.95
C ARG A 32 -6.06 -34.74 15.98
N ARG A 33 -6.32 -36.06 15.92
CA ARG A 33 -5.73 -37.06 16.86
C ARG A 33 -4.19 -37.07 16.89
N ARG A 34 -3.56 -36.57 15.82
CA ARG A 34 -2.13 -36.29 15.73
C ARG A 34 -1.99 -34.91 15.09
N GLY A 35 -1.19 -34.04 15.70
CA GLY A 35 -0.99 -32.67 15.27
C GLY A 35 0.08 -31.97 16.11
N VAL A 36 0.44 -30.76 15.69
CA VAL A 36 1.34 -29.88 16.43
C VAL A 36 0.63 -29.40 17.70
N ASP A 37 1.40 -29.05 18.72
CA ASP A 37 0.89 -28.43 19.94
C ASP A 37 0.10 -27.15 19.60
N ALA A 38 -1.12 -27.07 20.09
CA ALA A 38 -2.01 -25.96 19.79
C ALA A 38 -1.53 -24.65 20.43
N ASP A 39 -0.84 -24.69 21.57
CA ASP A 39 -0.30 -23.51 22.22
C ASP A 39 0.93 -22.97 21.48
N GLU A 40 1.80 -23.86 20.99
CA GLU A 40 2.94 -23.47 20.15
C GLU A 40 2.47 -22.81 18.84
N VAL A 41 1.45 -23.39 18.19
CA VAL A 41 0.84 -22.80 16.99
C VAL A 41 0.22 -21.43 17.30
N ARG A 42 -0.48 -21.29 18.42
CA ARG A 42 -1.06 -20.00 18.84
C ARG A 42 0.02 -18.94 19.08
N GLY A 43 1.13 -19.30 19.73
CA GLY A 43 2.26 -18.40 19.94
C GLY A 43 2.86 -17.92 18.61
N PHE A 44 3.14 -18.86 17.71
CA PHE A 44 3.68 -18.53 16.38
C PHE A 44 2.75 -17.64 15.56
N LEU A 45 1.43 -17.90 15.58
CA LEU A 45 0.46 -17.05 14.90
C LEU A 45 0.36 -15.65 15.50
N ALA A 46 0.56 -15.50 16.82
CA ALA A 46 0.58 -14.20 17.47
C ALA A 46 1.78 -13.36 17.00
N ASP A 47 2.96 -13.96 16.96
CA ASP A 47 4.19 -13.30 16.47
C ASP A 47 4.05 -12.91 15.00
N LEU A 48 3.53 -13.82 14.15
CA LEU A 48 3.26 -13.53 12.74
C LEU A 48 2.23 -12.42 12.56
N ALA A 49 1.21 -12.36 13.40
CA ALA A 49 0.21 -11.30 13.35
C ALA A 49 0.83 -9.93 13.65
N ASP A 50 1.74 -9.86 14.62
CA ASP A 50 2.43 -8.62 14.97
C ASP A 50 3.39 -8.17 13.85
N GLU A 51 4.16 -9.09 13.28
CA GLU A 51 5.02 -8.78 12.13
C GLU A 51 4.20 -8.28 10.92
N LEU A 52 3.06 -8.93 10.64
CA LEU A 52 2.17 -8.51 9.56
C LEU A 52 1.55 -7.13 9.82
N ALA A 53 1.20 -6.82 11.08
CA ALA A 53 0.70 -5.50 11.46
C ALA A 53 1.75 -4.41 11.25
N ASP A 54 3.01 -4.69 11.56
CA ASP A 54 4.10 -3.74 11.36
C ASP A 54 4.41 -3.54 9.87
N LEU A 55 4.37 -4.59 9.06
CA LEU A 55 4.51 -4.47 7.60
C LEU A 55 3.38 -3.61 7.01
N TYR A 56 2.14 -3.81 7.44
CA TYR A 56 1.01 -3.01 6.94
C TYR A 56 1.09 -1.55 7.38
N ARG A 57 1.60 -1.29 8.59
CA ARG A 57 1.89 0.07 9.05
C ARG A 57 2.93 0.75 8.18
N GLN A 58 4.03 0.05 7.86
CA GLN A 58 5.09 0.58 6.99
C GLN A 58 4.59 0.85 5.57
N LEU A 59 3.79 -0.06 5.00
CA LEU A 59 3.16 0.15 3.69
C LEU A 59 2.27 1.39 3.69
N ASN A 60 1.42 1.56 4.71
CA ASN A 60 0.57 2.74 4.83
C ASN A 60 1.38 4.05 4.95
N LEU A 61 2.49 4.03 5.69
CA LEU A 61 3.39 5.19 5.79
C LEU A 61 4.05 5.52 4.45
N LEU A 62 4.52 4.50 3.72
CA LEU A 62 5.10 4.67 2.38
C LEU A 62 4.07 5.21 1.38
N ASP A 63 2.84 4.72 1.42
CA ASP A 63 1.76 5.22 0.57
C ASP A 63 1.43 6.69 0.88
N GLN A 64 1.37 7.06 2.17
CA GLN A 64 1.17 8.45 2.58
C GLN A 64 2.28 9.36 2.08
N GLU A 65 3.55 8.93 2.21
CA GLU A 65 4.69 9.70 1.74
C GLU A 65 4.71 9.82 0.22
N ASN A 66 4.39 8.74 -0.49
CA ASN A 66 4.28 8.75 -1.95
C ASN A 66 3.20 9.72 -2.43
N GLU A 67 2.02 9.72 -1.79
CA GLU A 67 0.96 10.67 -2.08
C GLU A 67 1.36 12.11 -1.78
N ARG A 68 2.11 12.35 -0.71
CA ARG A 68 2.66 13.68 -0.39
C ARG A 68 3.63 14.16 -1.49
N LEU A 69 4.55 13.30 -1.94
CA LEU A 69 5.50 13.60 -3.00
C LEU A 69 4.80 13.86 -4.35
N LYS A 70 3.82 13.03 -4.71
CA LYS A 70 3.02 13.22 -5.93
C LYS A 70 2.28 14.55 -5.92
N ARG A 71 1.71 14.97 -4.78
CA ARG A 71 1.05 16.26 -4.64
C ARG A 71 2.03 17.42 -4.82
N ALA A 72 3.17 17.39 -4.12
CA ALA A 72 4.20 18.41 -4.25
C ALA A 72 4.70 18.56 -5.70
N LEU A 73 4.90 17.43 -6.40
CA LEU A 73 5.28 17.43 -7.81
C LEU A 73 4.19 18.05 -8.70
N ARG A 74 2.92 17.69 -8.48
CA ARG A 74 1.79 18.24 -9.24
C ARG A 74 1.61 19.74 -9.01
N ASP A 75 1.79 20.20 -7.79
CA ASP A 75 1.70 21.63 -7.44
C ASP A 75 2.83 22.42 -8.12
N TRP A 76 4.06 21.91 -8.05
CA TRP A 76 5.20 22.51 -8.75
C TRP A 76 4.97 22.57 -10.27
N GLN A 77 4.51 21.47 -10.89
CA GLN A 77 4.19 21.43 -12.32
C GLN A 77 3.09 22.44 -12.69
N THR A 78 2.09 22.61 -11.82
CA THR A 78 0.99 23.56 -12.02
C THR A 78 1.47 25.01 -11.92
N LEU A 79 2.32 25.33 -10.95
CA LEU A 79 2.93 26.65 -10.81
C LEU A 79 3.81 26.98 -12.01
N HIS A 80 4.67 26.04 -12.42
CA HIS A 80 5.57 26.23 -13.56
C HIS A 80 4.80 26.37 -14.89
N ALA A 81 3.75 25.58 -15.11
CA ALA A 81 2.90 25.71 -16.30
C ALA A 81 2.17 27.06 -16.38
N ARG A 82 1.85 27.69 -15.24
CA ARG A 82 1.29 29.05 -15.19
C ARG A 82 2.33 30.11 -15.54
N GLN A 83 3.58 29.93 -15.09
CA GLN A 83 4.69 30.83 -15.37
C GLN A 83 5.19 30.73 -16.83
N CYS A 84 5.13 29.55 -17.42
CA CYS A 84 5.54 29.29 -18.81
C CYS A 84 4.42 29.51 -19.83
N ARG A 85 3.29 30.14 -19.48
CA ARG A 85 2.37 30.65 -20.51
C ARG A 85 3.09 31.79 -21.23
N PRO A 86 3.50 31.64 -22.50
CA PRO A 86 4.01 32.77 -23.24
C PRO A 86 2.86 33.77 -23.32
N ASN A 87 3.13 35.04 -23.03
CA ASN A 87 2.29 36.13 -23.53
C ASN A 87 2.10 35.82 -25.02
N ARG A 88 0.92 35.31 -25.40
CA ARG A 88 0.51 35.25 -26.79
C ARG A 88 0.33 36.72 -27.16
N GLY A 89 1.42 37.33 -27.57
CA GLY A 89 1.46 38.70 -28.05
C GLY A 89 0.35 38.81 -29.07
N HIS A 90 -0.57 39.72 -28.80
CA HIS A 90 -1.41 40.30 -29.81
C HIS A 90 -0.49 40.89 -30.88
N TRP A 91 -0.57 40.34 -32.09
CA TRP A 91 -0.22 41.02 -33.32
C TRP A 91 -1.52 41.22 -34.09
#